data_AF-A0A1M7HVC4-F1
#
_entry.id   AF-A0A1M7HVC4-F1
#
_cell.length_a   1.000
_cell.length_b   1.000
_cell.length_c   1.000
_cell.angle_alpha   90.00
_cell.angle_beta   90.00
_cell.angle_gamma   90.00
#
_symmetry.space_group_name_H-M   'P 1'
#
loop_
_entity.id
_entity.type
_entity.pdbx_description
1 polymer ?
#
loop_
_entity_poly.entity_id
_entity_poly.type
_entity_poly.pdbx_seq_one_letter_code
_entity_poly.pdbx_strand_id
1 'polypeptide(L)'
;MEPLTAGDPAQVGPYQLVGRLGASELGQAYAGRHPGGATVTVTLLHPRLAADSRARARFRRDVDDARRVAGPYVLPVDADTESAAPWLASPGPDATTLAGGVAGSGPLPAHLLRDLAVALTGALAGAQAAGVLLTGLDPSAVIMAPEGPRLAPFGIAHVVRGAGPDPDAVHTVGAVLHFAATGRPPGAWQGPLPVGDPVLARLITDCLAARPAARPTVHDLAARLGTAPPGTVPPGAAPPLAMPPGAAPPLAMPPGAAPPLAPPPLAVPPLAAPAPRPWWREIPASVLATAVGLAVIAALVLTAGSSHDDSLATHPPAGATATGIPGLSDLPGDLPGDLPADEGATPGDDGNGPSDAAPSDSPTPEDPIATAQTGDCFTGTGTARSAELAPAACRPQTFKVVQVLHATTDTHGCDSVPQDSWNVSYPAQDLVLCLSYQYENGTAYHAVAGDCVYGTTATSDWDELACQDGAFTVQKRITGTTDGSRCKGLRNNDWAEHFGVSGRSDLDVTLCLSMIYPDDAGHAVLNQCMHFSGTATQPSLHAAACAKANVIVTGRTPKYNDGTFCGNDAWTTWKPDHYPQLAYTLCYRRR
;
A
#
# COMPACT_ATOMS: atom_id res chain seq x y z
N MET A 1 30.24 -9.62 2.17
CA MET A 1 30.12 -10.15 0.80
C MET A 1 30.40 -11.64 0.84
N GLU A 2 29.52 -12.45 0.28
CA GLU A 2 29.67 -13.90 0.19
C GLU A 2 30.00 -14.33 -1.26
N PRO A 3 30.55 -15.53 -1.48
CA PRO A 3 30.68 -16.10 -2.83
C PRO A 3 29.32 -16.28 -3.52
N LEU A 4 29.32 -16.30 -4.86
CA LEU A 4 28.17 -16.78 -5.62
C LEU A 4 27.98 -18.30 -5.41
N THR A 5 26.73 -18.74 -5.43
CA THR A 5 26.31 -20.15 -5.37
C THR A 5 25.97 -20.66 -6.77
N ALA A 6 25.84 -22.00 -6.92
CA ALA A 6 25.50 -22.62 -8.21
C ALA A 6 24.10 -22.27 -8.75
N GLY A 7 23.23 -21.64 -7.94
CA GLY A 7 21.91 -21.16 -8.36
C GLY A 7 21.88 -19.67 -8.71
N ASP A 8 22.97 -18.92 -8.46
CA ASP A 8 23.05 -17.49 -8.78
C ASP A 8 23.48 -17.31 -10.25
N PRO A 9 22.96 -16.29 -10.97
CA PRO A 9 23.40 -16.01 -12.33
C PRO A 9 24.85 -15.49 -12.34
N ALA A 10 25.64 -15.90 -13.33
CA ALA A 10 26.99 -15.35 -13.53
C ALA A 10 26.99 -13.91 -14.06
N GLN A 11 25.90 -13.50 -14.70
CA GLN A 11 25.72 -12.19 -15.33
C GLN A 11 24.24 -11.77 -15.29
N VAL A 12 23.98 -10.48 -15.05
CA VAL A 12 22.65 -9.87 -15.08
C VAL A 12 22.76 -8.57 -15.88
N GLY A 13 22.00 -8.46 -16.97
CA GLY A 13 22.18 -7.37 -17.94
C GLY A 13 23.62 -7.31 -18.46
N PRO A 14 24.26 -6.14 -18.55
CA PRO A 14 25.68 -6.03 -18.90
C PRO A 14 26.63 -6.46 -17.76
N TYR A 15 26.15 -6.65 -16.53
CA TYR A 15 26.98 -6.76 -15.33
C TYR A 15 27.37 -8.20 -14.99
N GLN A 16 28.68 -8.47 -14.95
CA GLN A 16 29.20 -9.74 -14.43
C GLN A 16 29.14 -9.75 -12.91
N LEU A 17 28.48 -10.73 -12.31
CA LEU A 17 28.36 -10.81 -10.86
C LEU A 17 29.63 -11.39 -10.23
N VAL A 18 30.05 -10.85 -9.09
CA VAL A 18 31.31 -11.23 -8.40
C VAL A 18 31.12 -11.67 -6.95
N GLY A 19 29.94 -11.45 -6.36
CA GLY A 19 29.62 -11.92 -5.01
C GLY A 19 28.22 -11.49 -4.57
N ARG A 20 27.71 -12.10 -3.50
CA ARG A 20 26.40 -11.79 -2.90
C ARG A 20 26.60 -10.72 -1.81
N LEU A 21 25.71 -9.74 -1.77
CA LEU A 21 25.73 -8.66 -0.77
C LEU A 21 24.73 -8.90 0.36
N GLY A 22 23.52 -9.35 0.01
CA GLY A 22 22.44 -9.65 0.94
C GLY A 22 21.11 -9.81 0.20
N ALA A 23 20.08 -10.32 0.86
CA ALA A 23 18.71 -10.35 0.33
C ALA A 23 17.85 -9.30 1.06
N SER A 24 16.92 -8.69 0.32
CA SER A 24 15.87 -7.82 0.84
C SER A 24 14.49 -8.35 0.40
N GLU A 25 13.42 -7.68 0.81
CA GLU A 25 12.05 -7.98 0.35
C GLU A 25 11.88 -7.84 -1.18
N LEU A 26 12.67 -6.97 -1.84
CA LEU A 26 12.65 -6.88 -3.31
C LEU A 26 13.27 -8.10 -3.98
N GLY A 27 14.41 -8.57 -3.46
CA GLY A 27 15.27 -9.45 -4.24
C GLY A 27 16.62 -9.77 -3.60
N GLN A 28 17.48 -10.41 -4.39
CA GLN A 28 18.87 -10.69 -4.01
C GLN A 28 19.77 -9.59 -4.59
N ALA A 29 20.54 -8.92 -3.72
CA ALA A 29 21.56 -7.97 -4.09
C ALA A 29 22.92 -8.66 -4.27
N TYR A 30 23.63 -8.26 -5.32
CA TYR A 30 24.93 -8.78 -5.73
C TYR A 30 25.90 -7.64 -6.01
N ALA A 31 27.18 -7.88 -5.75
CA ALA A 31 28.24 -7.06 -6.29
C ALA A 31 28.43 -7.45 -7.76
N GLY A 32 28.40 -6.46 -8.65
CA GLY A 32 28.62 -6.63 -10.09
C GLY A 32 29.76 -5.77 -10.60
N ARG A 33 30.32 -6.15 -11.75
CA ARG A 33 31.25 -5.35 -12.53
C ARG A 33 30.66 -5.08 -13.91
N HIS A 34 30.61 -3.81 -14.29
CA HIS A 34 30.32 -3.41 -15.66
C HIS A 34 31.54 -3.71 -16.56
N PRO A 35 31.38 -3.99 -17.86
CA PRO A 35 32.49 -4.32 -18.75
C PRO A 35 33.59 -3.25 -18.85
N GLY A 36 33.29 -1.98 -18.56
CA GLY A 36 34.29 -0.90 -18.44
C GLY A 36 34.85 -0.67 -17.03
N GLY A 37 34.74 -1.65 -16.13
CA GLY A 37 35.46 -1.67 -14.85
C GLY A 37 34.73 -1.08 -13.64
N ALA A 38 33.64 -0.35 -13.83
CA ALA A 38 32.83 0.19 -12.72
C ALA A 38 32.21 -0.94 -11.88
N THR A 39 32.39 -0.87 -10.55
CA THR A 39 31.69 -1.75 -9.59
C THR A 39 30.29 -1.21 -9.34
N VAL A 40 29.29 -2.09 -9.32
CA VAL A 40 27.87 -1.77 -9.07
C VAL A 40 27.25 -2.71 -8.04
N THR A 41 26.15 -2.27 -7.45
CA THR A 41 25.21 -3.13 -6.73
C THR A 41 24.08 -3.49 -7.68
N VAL A 42 23.93 -4.78 -8.02
CA VAL A 42 22.85 -5.29 -8.87
C VAL A 42 21.83 -6.01 -8.00
N THR A 43 20.57 -5.56 -8.01
CA THR A 43 19.48 -6.19 -7.28
C THR A 43 18.54 -6.87 -8.27
N LEU A 44 18.43 -8.19 -8.15
CA LEU A 44 17.57 -9.05 -8.98
C LEU A 44 16.28 -9.36 -8.20
N LEU A 45 15.11 -9.07 -8.77
CA LEU A 45 13.83 -9.29 -8.08
C LEU A 45 13.62 -10.77 -7.72
N HIS A 46 12.99 -11.01 -6.56
CA HIS A 46 12.59 -12.37 -6.18
C HIS A 46 11.64 -12.97 -7.23
N PRO A 47 11.75 -14.26 -7.58
CA PRO A 47 10.90 -14.89 -8.58
C PRO A 47 9.39 -14.75 -8.33
N ARG A 48 8.97 -14.62 -7.06
CA ARG A 48 7.57 -14.36 -6.70
C ARG A 48 7.08 -12.98 -7.14
N LEU A 49 7.92 -11.95 -6.99
CA LEU A 49 7.62 -10.58 -7.39
C LEU A 49 7.79 -10.39 -8.90
N ALA A 50 8.78 -11.05 -9.50
CA ALA A 50 8.97 -11.10 -10.95
C ALA A 50 7.80 -11.76 -11.71
N ALA A 51 7.00 -12.59 -11.02
CA ALA A 51 5.81 -13.26 -11.56
C ALA A 51 4.48 -12.50 -11.27
N ASP A 52 4.44 -11.58 -10.31
CA ASP A 52 3.25 -10.74 -10.05
C ASP A 52 3.25 -9.52 -10.99
N SER A 53 2.29 -9.46 -11.91
CA SER A 53 2.13 -8.35 -12.85
C SER A 53 1.94 -6.99 -12.15
N ARG A 54 1.35 -6.96 -10.95
CA ARG A 54 1.19 -5.73 -10.16
C ARG A 54 2.51 -5.29 -9.54
N ALA A 55 3.31 -6.23 -9.02
CA ALA A 55 4.66 -5.94 -8.53
C ALA A 55 5.60 -5.48 -9.64
N ARG A 56 5.57 -6.11 -10.82
CA ARG A 56 6.30 -5.64 -12.01
C ARG A 56 5.90 -4.22 -12.42
N ALA A 57 4.60 -3.94 -12.47
CA ALA A 57 4.10 -2.61 -12.83
C ALA A 57 4.46 -1.52 -11.81
N ARG A 58 4.52 -1.86 -10.51
CA ARG A 58 5.10 -0.99 -9.46
C ARG A 58 6.59 -0.77 -9.72
N PHE A 59 7.38 -1.84 -9.78
CA PHE A 59 8.82 -1.77 -10.00
C PHE A 59 9.23 -0.96 -11.23
N ARG A 60 8.46 -1.04 -12.33
CA ARG A 60 8.66 -0.20 -13.51
C ARG A 60 8.46 1.29 -13.21
N ARG A 61 7.34 1.66 -12.58
CA ARG A 61 7.07 3.06 -12.19
C ARG A 61 8.16 3.59 -11.26
N ASP A 62 8.56 2.80 -10.27
CA ASP A 62 9.64 3.16 -9.36
C ASP A 62 10.91 3.46 -10.18
N VAL A 63 11.38 2.53 -11.01
CA VAL A 63 12.57 2.73 -11.88
C VAL A 63 12.47 3.99 -12.75
N ASP A 64 11.31 4.24 -13.36
CA ASP A 64 11.10 5.41 -14.22
C ASP A 64 11.08 6.73 -13.42
N ASP A 65 10.52 6.74 -12.21
CA ASP A 65 10.53 7.91 -11.33
C ASP A 65 11.95 8.20 -10.77
N ALA A 66 12.77 7.19 -10.45
CA ALA A 66 14.18 7.42 -10.13
C ALA A 66 14.93 8.07 -11.28
N ARG A 67 14.68 7.64 -12.53
CA ARG A 67 15.29 8.24 -13.72
C ARG A 67 14.89 9.71 -13.89
N ARG A 68 13.70 10.11 -13.43
CA ARG A 68 13.22 11.51 -13.46
C ARG A 68 13.81 12.39 -12.36
N VAL A 69 14.16 11.81 -11.20
CA VAL A 69 14.71 12.53 -10.03
C VAL A 69 16.25 12.49 -9.97
N ALA A 70 16.89 11.60 -10.73
CA ALA A 70 18.35 11.45 -10.77
C ALA A 70 19.10 12.78 -11.03
N GLY A 71 20.15 13.04 -10.26
CA GLY A 71 20.79 14.36 -10.25
C GLY A 71 21.98 14.48 -9.29
N PRO A 72 22.32 15.69 -8.82
CA PRO A 72 23.47 15.88 -7.92
C PRO A 72 23.30 15.17 -6.56
N TYR A 73 22.07 14.95 -6.11
CA TYR A 73 21.77 14.39 -4.79
C TYR A 73 21.13 12.99 -4.81
N VAL A 74 20.75 12.47 -5.98
CA VAL A 74 20.17 11.13 -6.15
C VAL A 74 20.98 10.37 -7.19
N LEU A 75 21.48 9.19 -6.82
CA LEU A 75 22.31 8.37 -7.71
C LEU A 75 21.52 7.88 -8.94
N PRO A 76 22.15 7.76 -10.11
CA PRO A 76 21.49 7.22 -11.30
C PRO A 76 21.27 5.70 -11.19
N VAL A 77 20.27 5.20 -11.93
CA VAL A 77 19.99 3.76 -12.11
C VAL A 77 20.20 3.32 -13.56
N ASP A 78 20.73 2.11 -13.71
CA ASP A 78 20.41 1.26 -14.86
C ASP A 78 19.42 0.18 -14.42
N ALA A 79 18.55 -0.30 -15.31
CA ALA A 79 17.52 -1.28 -14.98
C ALA A 79 16.82 -1.84 -16.22
N ASP A 80 16.46 -3.12 -16.14
CA ASP A 80 15.56 -3.79 -17.07
C ASP A 80 14.36 -4.38 -16.29
N THR A 81 13.22 -3.72 -16.45
CA THR A 81 11.94 -4.00 -15.79
C THR A 81 11.09 -5.02 -16.55
N GLU A 82 11.40 -5.29 -17.82
CA GLU A 82 10.63 -6.14 -18.72
C GLU A 82 11.25 -7.54 -18.92
N SER A 83 12.52 -7.72 -18.57
CA SER A 83 13.18 -9.03 -18.55
C SER A 83 12.46 -10.09 -17.69
N ALA A 84 12.70 -11.36 -17.98
CA ALA A 84 12.10 -12.48 -17.25
C ALA A 84 12.44 -12.47 -15.74
N ALA A 85 13.61 -11.94 -15.38
CA ALA A 85 14.03 -11.70 -14.00
C ALA A 85 14.43 -10.21 -13.88
N PRO A 86 13.48 -9.32 -13.57
CA PRO A 86 13.72 -7.88 -13.52
C PRO A 86 14.83 -7.49 -12.56
N TRP A 87 15.61 -6.48 -12.92
CA TRP A 87 16.75 -6.04 -12.13
C TRP A 87 16.97 -4.54 -12.22
N LEU A 88 17.66 -4.02 -11.21
CA LEU A 88 18.26 -2.67 -11.21
C LEU A 88 19.73 -2.75 -10.83
N ALA A 89 20.51 -1.79 -11.29
CA ALA A 89 21.90 -1.58 -10.91
C ALA A 89 22.10 -0.13 -10.44
N SER A 90 22.76 0.00 -9.30
CA SER A 90 23.17 1.28 -8.70
C SER A 90 24.68 1.28 -8.44
N PRO A 91 25.30 2.45 -8.14
CA PRO A 91 26.72 2.53 -7.83
C PRO A 91 27.19 1.57 -6.71
N GLY A 92 28.48 1.23 -6.75
CA GLY A 92 29.03 0.02 -6.13
C GLY A 92 28.97 -0.12 -4.60
N PRO A 93 29.20 -1.36 -4.10
CA PRO A 93 29.09 -1.74 -2.70
C PRO A 93 30.19 -1.17 -1.79
N ASP A 94 31.22 -0.53 -2.36
CA ASP A 94 32.32 0.10 -1.63
C ASP A 94 31.90 1.44 -0.99
N ALA A 95 30.67 1.90 -1.24
CA ALA A 95 30.14 3.15 -0.71
C ALA A 95 29.44 2.95 0.65
N THR A 96 29.96 3.62 1.68
CA THR A 96 29.45 3.55 3.05
C THR A 96 28.05 4.17 3.15
N THR A 97 27.05 3.44 3.66
CA THR A 97 25.74 4.02 3.98
C THR A 97 25.84 4.92 5.22
N LEU A 98 24.94 5.89 5.38
CA LEU A 98 24.88 6.73 6.59
C LEU A 98 24.66 5.87 7.84
N ALA A 99 23.80 4.85 7.77
CA ALA A 99 23.60 3.85 8.82
C ALA A 99 24.92 3.16 9.22
N GLY A 100 25.68 2.66 8.23
CA GLY A 100 26.96 1.98 8.46
C GLY A 100 28.05 2.92 8.99
N GLY A 101 28.13 4.14 8.44
CA GLY A 101 29.07 5.16 8.90
C GLY A 101 28.83 5.59 10.33
N VAL A 102 27.56 5.81 10.71
CA VAL A 102 27.17 6.19 12.07
C VAL A 102 27.34 5.02 13.05
N ALA A 103 27.05 3.79 12.63
CA ALA A 103 27.30 2.60 13.45
C ALA A 103 28.80 2.33 13.69
N GLY A 104 29.66 2.60 12.70
CA GLY A 104 31.11 2.38 12.78
C GLY A 104 31.91 3.50 13.44
N SER A 105 31.49 4.76 13.26
CA SER A 105 32.25 5.95 13.66
C SER A 105 31.52 6.88 14.65
N GLY A 106 30.27 6.58 14.98
CA GLY A 106 29.41 7.46 15.79
C GLY A 106 28.74 8.58 14.99
N PRO A 107 28.04 9.51 15.67
CA PRO A 107 27.28 10.58 15.02
C PRO A 107 28.13 11.49 14.12
N LEU A 108 27.52 12.05 13.07
CA LEU A 108 28.22 12.90 12.12
C LEU A 108 28.65 14.24 12.74
N PRO A 109 29.86 14.74 12.41
CA PRO A 109 30.26 16.10 12.76
C PRO A 109 29.39 17.14 12.02
N ALA A 110 29.27 18.33 12.61
CA ALA A 110 28.31 19.35 12.15
C ALA A 110 28.44 19.77 10.67
N HIS A 111 29.62 19.68 10.06
CA HIS A 111 29.79 19.96 8.63
C HIS A 111 29.15 18.88 7.75
N LEU A 112 29.45 17.60 7.97
CA LEU A 112 28.82 16.50 7.23
C LEU A 112 27.30 16.42 7.49
N LEU A 113 26.84 16.81 8.68
CA LEU A 113 25.40 16.90 8.98
C LEU A 113 24.72 18.03 8.19
N ARG A 114 25.41 19.16 7.96
CA ARG A 114 24.94 20.25 7.10
C ARG A 114 24.94 19.85 5.63
N ASP A 115 25.99 19.18 5.16
CA ASP A 115 26.07 18.66 3.79
C ASP A 115 24.97 17.64 3.52
N LEU A 116 24.67 16.78 4.50
CA LEU A 116 23.53 15.86 4.46
C LEU A 116 22.19 16.61 4.39
N ALA A 117 22.00 17.66 5.19
CA ALA A 117 20.76 18.45 5.16
C ALA A 117 20.56 19.14 3.81
N VAL A 118 21.64 19.64 3.18
CA VAL A 118 21.62 20.18 1.81
C VAL A 118 21.25 19.10 0.81
N ALA A 119 21.88 17.92 0.87
CA ALA A 119 21.60 16.83 -0.05
C ALA A 119 20.16 16.31 0.05
N LEU A 120 19.65 16.09 1.26
CA LEU A 120 18.27 15.67 1.50
C LEU A 120 17.26 16.71 1.01
N THR A 121 17.49 18.00 1.30
CA THR A 121 16.63 19.10 0.83
C THR A 121 16.65 19.23 -0.70
N GLY A 122 17.83 19.09 -1.30
CA GLY A 122 17.99 19.12 -2.76
C GLY A 122 17.33 17.93 -3.46
N ALA A 123 17.36 16.74 -2.84
CA ALA A 123 16.65 15.57 -3.34
C ALA A 123 15.12 15.73 -3.22
N LEU A 124 14.60 16.27 -2.10
CA LEU A 124 13.18 16.62 -1.98
C LEU A 124 12.74 17.64 -3.04
N ALA A 125 13.54 18.69 -3.27
CA ALA A 125 13.24 19.70 -4.28
C ALA A 125 13.24 19.11 -5.71
N GLY A 126 14.19 18.21 -6.01
CA GLY A 126 14.22 17.47 -7.27
C GLY A 126 13.01 16.56 -7.47
N ALA A 127 12.63 15.82 -6.43
CA ALA A 127 11.44 14.95 -6.46
C ALA A 127 10.15 15.76 -6.66
N GLN A 128 9.99 16.85 -5.91
CA GLN A 128 8.85 17.77 -6.04
C GLN A 128 8.79 18.40 -7.46
N ALA A 129 9.92 18.82 -8.02
CA ALA A 129 9.98 19.37 -9.38
C ALA A 129 9.66 18.33 -10.47
N ALA A 130 9.97 17.05 -10.22
CA ALA A 130 9.59 15.94 -11.09
C ALA A 130 8.14 15.46 -10.89
N GLY A 131 7.43 15.93 -9.86
CA GLY A 131 6.11 15.39 -9.48
C GLY A 131 6.17 13.96 -8.92
N VAL A 132 7.28 13.61 -8.26
CA VAL A 132 7.55 12.30 -7.67
C VAL A 132 7.53 12.41 -6.14
N LEU A 133 6.94 11.43 -5.46
CA LEU A 133 6.97 11.32 -4.00
C LEU A 133 8.24 10.57 -3.56
N LEU A 134 9.04 11.16 -2.67
CA LEU A 134 10.24 10.53 -2.13
C LEU A 134 9.90 9.56 -0.98
N THR A 135 9.36 8.39 -1.32
CA THR A 135 8.94 7.38 -0.34
C THR A 135 10.12 6.53 0.15
N GLY A 136 10.09 6.14 1.43
CA GLY A 136 11.04 5.15 1.98
C GLY A 136 12.47 5.66 2.23
N LEU A 137 12.66 6.96 2.47
CA LEU A 137 13.95 7.52 2.87
C LEU A 137 14.34 7.05 4.30
N ASP A 138 15.46 6.35 4.42
CA ASP A 138 16.03 5.92 5.72
C ASP A 138 17.58 6.12 5.75
N PRO A 139 18.25 5.93 6.89
CA PRO A 139 19.71 6.08 6.98
C PRO A 139 20.52 5.04 6.18
N SER A 140 19.94 3.91 5.77
CA SER A 140 20.59 2.94 4.89
C SER A 140 20.46 3.36 3.41
N ALA A 141 19.39 4.08 3.06
CA ALA A 141 19.17 4.65 1.74
C ALA A 141 20.05 5.89 1.43
N VAL A 142 20.77 6.44 2.41
CA VAL A 142 21.75 7.51 2.18
C VAL A 142 23.15 6.92 2.02
N ILE A 143 23.80 7.25 0.90
CA ILE A 143 25.17 6.86 0.56
C ILE A 143 26.12 8.03 0.84
N MET A 144 27.15 7.78 1.65
CA MET A 144 28.20 8.73 1.99
C MET A 144 29.34 8.62 0.96
N ALA A 145 29.17 9.25 -0.20
CA ALA A 145 30.17 9.29 -1.26
C ALA A 145 31.28 10.34 -0.98
N PRO A 146 32.50 10.19 -1.56
CA PRO A 146 33.58 11.17 -1.42
C PRO A 146 33.21 12.58 -1.90
N GLU A 147 32.30 12.68 -2.88
CA GLU A 147 31.80 13.94 -3.44
C GLU A 147 30.63 14.54 -2.63
N GLY A 148 30.23 13.89 -1.53
CA GLY A 148 29.14 14.32 -0.64
C GLY A 148 28.01 13.29 -0.51
N PRO A 149 27.08 13.47 0.44
CA PRO A 149 25.95 12.57 0.64
C PRO A 149 25.03 12.53 -0.57
N ARG A 150 24.61 11.33 -0.98
CA ARG A 150 23.67 11.10 -2.08
C ARG A 150 22.67 10.04 -1.67
N LEU A 151 21.41 10.20 -2.03
CA LEU A 151 20.42 9.15 -1.85
C LEU A 151 20.71 8.05 -2.86
N ALA A 152 20.67 6.81 -2.38
CA ALA A 152 20.44 5.66 -3.24
C ALA A 152 19.16 5.91 -4.04
N PRO A 153 19.08 5.42 -5.29
CA PRO A 153 17.84 5.45 -6.02
C PRO A 153 16.93 4.40 -5.39
N PHE A 154 16.09 4.88 -4.48
CA PHE A 154 15.21 4.18 -3.55
C PHE A 154 15.83 3.58 -2.27
N GLY A 155 15.12 3.81 -1.16
CA GLY A 155 15.14 2.94 0.01
C GLY A 155 14.22 1.75 -0.22
N ILE A 156 14.80 0.66 -0.71
CA ILE A 156 14.07 -0.48 -1.28
C ILE A 156 13.49 -1.37 -0.17
N ALA A 157 12.33 -0.97 0.37
CA ALA A 157 11.54 -1.76 1.33
C ALA A 157 10.03 -1.82 1.02
N HIS A 158 9.58 -1.25 -0.12
CA HIS A 158 8.16 -1.00 -0.38
C HIS A 158 7.48 -1.87 -1.45
N VAL A 159 8.16 -2.86 -2.05
CA VAL A 159 7.51 -3.76 -3.04
C VAL A 159 6.48 -4.73 -2.41
N VAL A 160 6.34 -4.71 -1.07
CA VAL A 160 5.31 -5.42 -0.30
C VAL A 160 4.26 -4.47 0.32
N ARG A 161 4.41 -3.13 0.22
CA ARG A 161 3.43 -2.17 0.76
C ARG A 161 2.59 -1.54 -0.35
N GLY A 162 1.29 -1.33 -0.06
CA GLY A 162 0.45 -0.41 -0.84
C GLY A 162 1.05 0.99 -0.83
N ALA A 163 0.76 1.77 -1.86
CA ALA A 163 1.21 3.16 -1.96
C ALA A 163 0.32 4.07 -1.10
N GLY A 164 0.37 3.87 0.22
CA GLY A 164 -0.20 4.82 1.18
C GLY A 164 0.62 6.12 1.20
N PRO A 165 0.04 7.24 1.69
CA PRO A 165 0.77 8.49 1.81
C PRO A 165 2.00 8.32 2.71
N ASP A 166 3.16 8.74 2.19
CA ASP A 166 4.37 8.93 2.99
C ASP A 166 4.05 9.85 4.19
N PRO A 167 4.49 9.53 5.43
CA PRO A 167 4.26 10.37 6.60
C PRO A 167 5.10 11.67 6.56
N ASP A 168 4.86 12.49 5.53
CA ASP A 168 5.51 13.74 5.19
C ASP A 168 7.02 13.64 5.02
N ALA A 169 7.48 13.73 3.76
CA ALA A 169 8.88 13.61 3.42
C ALA A 169 9.81 14.60 4.17
N VAL A 170 9.28 15.74 4.65
CA VAL A 170 10.02 16.66 5.54
C VAL A 170 10.28 16.04 6.92
N HIS A 171 9.30 15.34 7.48
CA HIS A 171 9.47 14.60 8.74
C HIS A 171 10.52 13.50 8.59
N THR A 172 10.47 12.76 7.49
CA THR A 172 11.44 11.69 7.18
C THR A 172 12.87 12.24 7.04
N VAL A 173 13.06 13.39 6.39
CA VAL A 173 14.34 14.13 6.38
C VAL A 173 14.77 14.54 7.79
N GLY A 174 13.85 15.05 8.61
CA GLY A 174 14.10 15.35 10.03
C GLY A 174 14.57 14.13 10.83
N ALA A 175 13.97 12.96 10.59
CA ALA A 175 14.32 11.71 11.26
C ALA A 175 15.71 11.20 10.85
N VAL A 176 16.07 11.26 9.56
CA VAL A 176 17.40 10.90 9.08
C VAL A 176 18.47 11.85 9.60
N LEU A 177 18.21 13.16 9.65
CA LEU A 177 19.12 14.13 10.25
C LEU A 177 19.27 13.96 11.77
N HIS A 178 18.19 13.64 12.48
CA HIS A 178 18.26 13.29 13.91
C HIS A 178 19.12 12.04 14.14
N PHE A 179 18.92 11.00 13.33
CA PHE A 179 19.76 9.80 13.38
C PHE A 179 21.23 10.12 13.11
N ALA A 180 21.54 10.89 12.06
CA ALA A 180 22.88 11.34 11.76
C ALA A 180 23.52 12.15 12.91
N ALA A 181 22.74 12.98 13.59
CA ALA A 181 23.19 13.82 14.71
C ALA A 181 23.36 13.08 16.04
N THR A 182 22.66 11.96 16.27
CA THR A 182 22.58 11.30 17.60
C THR A 182 22.99 9.83 17.62
N GLY A 183 23.06 9.18 16.45
CA GLY A 183 23.15 7.73 16.32
C GLY A 183 21.87 6.99 16.72
N ARG A 184 20.74 7.71 16.87
CA ARG A 184 19.47 7.16 17.39
C ARG A 184 18.25 7.69 16.63
N PRO A 185 17.17 6.91 16.52
CA PRO A 185 15.91 7.41 15.98
C PRO A 185 15.32 8.51 16.88
N PRO A 186 14.44 9.38 16.35
CA PRO A 186 13.65 10.31 17.14
C PRO A 186 12.97 9.62 18.34
N GLY A 187 12.92 10.29 19.49
CA GLY A 187 12.33 9.76 20.73
C GLY A 187 13.25 8.83 21.55
N ALA A 188 14.29 8.23 20.96
CA ALA A 188 15.29 7.43 21.68
C ALA A 188 16.49 8.24 22.22
N TRP A 189 16.48 9.56 22.01
CA TRP A 189 17.42 10.54 22.54
C TRP A 189 16.74 11.41 23.60
N GLN A 190 17.42 11.66 24.72
CA GLN A 190 16.94 12.52 25.80
C GLN A 190 17.91 13.68 26.00
N GLY A 191 17.42 14.91 25.86
CA GLY A 191 18.20 16.14 25.93
C GLY A 191 18.24 16.91 24.61
N PRO A 192 18.94 18.06 24.56
CA PRO A 192 19.11 18.81 23.31
C PRO A 192 19.89 17.98 22.27
N LEU A 193 19.67 18.28 20.99
CA LEU A 193 20.47 17.70 19.91
C LEU A 193 21.94 18.09 20.09
N PRO A 194 22.91 17.16 19.99
CA PRO A 194 24.34 17.43 20.16
C PRO A 194 24.96 18.07 18.90
N VAL A 195 24.23 19.00 18.29
CA VAL A 195 24.58 19.70 17.06
C VAL A 195 25.12 21.07 17.46
N GLY A 196 26.42 21.31 17.22
CA GLY A 196 27.08 22.58 17.57
C GLY A 196 26.58 23.81 16.78
N ASP A 197 25.66 23.61 15.83
CA ASP A 197 25.00 24.64 15.03
C ASP A 197 23.53 24.79 15.48
N PRO A 198 23.14 25.92 16.09
CA PRO A 198 21.78 26.11 16.59
C PRO A 198 20.72 26.24 15.48
N VAL A 199 21.12 26.69 14.27
CA VAL A 199 20.20 26.78 13.12
C VAL A 199 19.85 25.38 12.63
N LEU A 200 20.86 24.51 12.53
CA LEU A 200 20.68 23.12 12.12
C LEU A 200 19.91 22.31 13.19
N ALA A 201 20.20 22.51 14.47
CA ALA A 201 19.41 21.91 15.57
C ALA A 201 17.93 22.33 15.52
N ARG A 202 17.64 23.60 15.24
CA ARG A 202 16.27 24.09 15.09
C ARG A 202 15.58 23.52 13.85
N LEU A 203 16.27 23.46 12.71
CA LEU A 203 15.75 22.87 11.48
C LEU A 203 15.31 21.41 11.68
N ILE A 204 16.15 20.58 12.31
CA ILE A 204 15.83 19.18 12.61
C ILE A 204 14.59 19.09 13.53
N THR A 205 14.52 19.96 14.54
CA THR A 205 13.40 20.00 15.48
C THR A 205 12.09 20.40 14.79
N ASP A 206 12.11 21.39 13.90
CA ASP A 206 10.93 21.85 13.16
C ASP A 206 10.43 20.79 12.17
N CYS A 207 11.33 20.04 11.51
CA CYS A 207 10.96 18.91 10.66
C CYS A 207 10.25 17.79 11.44
N LEU A 208 10.67 17.56 12.69
CA LEU A 208 10.11 16.53 13.57
C LEU A 208 8.82 16.95 14.30
N ALA A 209 8.21 18.08 13.96
CA ALA A 209 6.96 18.52 14.58
C ALA A 209 5.84 17.47 14.40
N ALA A 210 5.03 17.25 15.45
CA ALA A 210 3.98 16.22 15.44
C ALA A 210 2.83 16.53 14.45
N ARG A 211 2.56 17.82 14.19
CA ARG A 211 1.55 18.27 13.22
C ARG A 211 2.22 18.55 11.87
N PRO A 212 1.75 17.99 10.74
CA PRO A 212 2.30 18.28 9.41
C PRO A 212 2.34 19.78 9.08
N ALA A 213 1.25 20.49 9.34
CA ALA A 213 1.13 21.94 9.10
C ALA A 213 2.07 22.83 9.95
N ALA A 214 2.83 22.27 10.90
CA ALA A 214 3.82 22.99 11.70
C ALA A 214 5.28 22.78 11.20
N ARG A 215 5.47 21.96 10.17
CA ARG A 215 6.78 21.64 9.59
C ARG A 215 7.15 22.65 8.50
N PRO A 216 8.46 22.89 8.26
CA PRO A 216 8.91 23.81 7.22
C PRO A 216 8.63 23.24 5.82
N THR A 217 8.35 24.10 4.84
CA THR A 217 8.30 23.67 3.44
C THR A 217 9.71 23.37 2.90
N VAL A 218 9.80 22.65 1.77
CA VAL A 218 11.08 22.43 1.07
C VAL A 218 11.77 23.76 0.71
N HIS A 219 10.98 24.81 0.42
CA HIS A 219 11.49 26.16 0.18
C HIS A 219 12.09 26.78 1.45
N ASP A 220 11.43 26.64 2.60
CA ASP A 220 11.95 27.11 3.89
C ASP A 220 13.24 26.40 4.29
N LEU A 221 13.33 25.08 4.04
CA LEU A 221 14.54 24.30 4.26
C LEU A 221 15.71 24.84 3.42
N ALA A 222 15.47 25.03 2.11
CA ALA A 222 16.48 25.55 1.18
C ALA A 222 16.96 26.96 1.60
N ALA A 223 16.04 27.84 2.00
CA ALA A 223 16.36 29.18 2.48
C ALA A 223 17.19 29.16 3.78
N ARG A 224 16.80 28.33 4.76
CA ARG A 224 17.51 28.19 6.05
C ARG A 224 18.91 27.57 5.91
N LEU A 225 19.11 26.71 4.92
CA LEU A 225 20.41 26.10 4.63
C LEU A 225 21.35 27.00 3.82
N GLY A 226 20.85 28.12 3.28
CA GLY A 226 21.62 29.03 2.43
C GLY A 226 21.82 28.52 1.00
N THR A 227 21.02 27.54 0.57
CA THR A 227 21.04 27.04 -0.80
C THR A 227 20.20 27.93 -1.71
N ALA A 228 20.66 28.21 -2.92
CA ALA A 228 19.88 28.98 -3.88
C ALA A 228 18.53 28.30 -4.19
N PRO A 229 17.42 29.06 -4.30
CA PRO A 229 16.15 28.51 -4.75
C PRO A 229 16.29 27.92 -6.16
N PRO A 230 15.52 26.88 -6.52
CA PRO A 230 15.75 26.09 -7.73
C PRO A 230 15.43 26.86 -9.03
N GLY A 231 16.42 27.64 -9.50
CA GLY A 231 16.48 28.12 -10.87
C GLY A 231 17.07 27.06 -11.78
N THR A 232 16.20 26.38 -12.54
CA THR A 232 16.50 25.64 -13.79
C THR A 232 17.94 25.11 -13.93
N VAL A 233 18.29 24.05 -13.20
CA VAL A 233 19.36 23.15 -13.66
C VAL A 233 18.77 22.36 -14.84
N PRO A 234 19.36 22.39 -16.05
CA PRO A 234 18.84 21.62 -17.16
C PRO A 234 18.93 20.11 -16.86
N PRO A 235 17.91 19.30 -17.23
CA PRO A 235 18.04 17.85 -17.17
C PRO A 235 19.16 17.42 -18.15
N GLY A 236 20.29 16.99 -17.59
CA GLY A 236 21.49 16.65 -18.38
C GLY A 236 22.85 16.94 -17.71
N ALA A 237 22.90 17.58 -16.54
CA ALA A 237 24.15 17.91 -15.84
C ALA A 237 24.57 16.90 -14.74
N ALA A 238 23.92 15.74 -14.64
CA ALA A 238 24.56 14.57 -14.05
C ALA A 238 25.50 13.98 -15.11
N PRO A 239 26.76 13.62 -14.79
CA PRO A 239 27.51 12.77 -15.71
C PRO A 239 26.68 11.47 -15.88
N PRO A 240 26.52 10.96 -17.11
CA PRO A 240 26.07 9.59 -17.25
C PRO A 240 27.06 8.66 -16.53
N LEU A 241 26.73 7.38 -16.40
CA LEU A 241 27.78 6.37 -16.25
C LEU A 241 28.66 6.42 -17.50
N ALA A 242 29.67 7.29 -17.48
CA ALA A 242 30.50 7.68 -18.62
C ALA A 242 31.53 6.59 -18.91
N MET A 243 30.99 5.43 -19.28
CA MET A 243 31.64 4.49 -20.18
C MET A 243 32.13 5.25 -21.43
N PRO A 244 33.37 5.04 -21.88
CA PRO A 244 33.85 5.68 -23.09
C PRO A 244 32.99 5.25 -24.30
N PRO A 245 32.67 6.16 -25.23
CA PRO A 245 31.92 5.81 -26.43
C PRO A 245 32.80 4.96 -27.35
N GLY A 246 32.43 3.68 -27.56
CA GLY A 246 33.22 2.73 -28.33
C GLY A 246 32.35 1.71 -29.06
N ALA A 247 32.38 1.77 -30.40
CA ALA A 247 31.68 0.90 -31.35
C ALA A 247 30.14 0.97 -31.35
N ALA A 248 29.60 1.64 -32.37
CA ALA A 248 28.25 1.40 -32.86
C ALA A 248 28.08 -0.09 -33.29
N PRO A 249 26.86 -0.65 -33.29
CA PRO A 249 26.63 -1.95 -33.89
C PRO A 249 27.02 -1.89 -35.38
N PRO A 250 27.71 -2.92 -35.93
CA PRO A 250 28.00 -2.94 -37.35
C PRO A 250 26.68 -2.95 -38.14
N LEU A 251 26.60 -2.05 -39.10
CA LEU A 251 25.49 -1.94 -40.04
C LEU A 251 25.18 -3.29 -40.70
N ALA A 252 23.91 -3.49 -41.03
CA ALA A 252 23.42 -4.70 -41.67
C ALA A 252 24.28 -5.11 -42.89
N MET A 253 24.74 -6.37 -42.91
CA MET A 253 25.36 -6.93 -44.11
C MET A 253 24.29 -7.09 -45.21
N PRO A 254 24.60 -6.71 -46.46
CA PRO A 254 23.72 -7.00 -47.59
C PRO A 254 23.69 -8.51 -47.90
N PRO A 255 22.59 -9.02 -48.50
CA PRO A 255 22.45 -10.44 -48.77
C PRO A 255 23.32 -10.87 -49.97
N GLY A 256 24.13 -11.92 -49.80
CA GLY A 256 24.73 -12.63 -50.94
C GLY A 256 26.24 -12.93 -50.85
N ALA A 257 26.64 -13.82 -49.94
CA ALA A 257 27.85 -14.65 -50.09
C ALA A 257 27.70 -15.93 -49.26
N ALA A 258 28.02 -17.10 -49.83
CA ALA A 258 27.89 -18.39 -49.15
C ALA A 258 29.01 -18.61 -48.10
N PRO A 259 28.75 -19.35 -47.00
CA PRO A 259 29.73 -19.56 -45.94
C PRO A 259 30.80 -20.60 -46.34
N PRO A 260 32.06 -20.44 -45.89
CA PRO A 260 33.06 -21.50 -46.00
C PRO A 260 32.78 -22.62 -44.97
N LEU A 261 33.03 -23.86 -45.38
CA LEU A 261 32.79 -25.08 -44.60
C LEU A 261 33.68 -25.14 -43.34
N ALA A 262 33.06 -25.34 -42.17
CA ALA A 262 33.75 -25.78 -40.97
C ALA A 262 33.98 -27.31 -41.00
N PRO A 263 35.12 -27.83 -40.48
CA PRO A 263 35.40 -29.26 -40.46
C PRO A 263 34.50 -30.02 -39.46
N PRO A 264 34.23 -31.32 -39.69
CA PRO A 264 33.32 -32.11 -38.86
C PRO A 264 33.89 -32.40 -37.45
N PRO A 265 33.03 -32.51 -36.43
CA PRO A 265 33.45 -32.82 -35.07
C PRO A 265 33.91 -34.28 -34.92
N LEU A 266 34.86 -34.49 -34.00
CA LEU A 266 35.37 -35.82 -33.63
C LEU A 266 34.27 -36.67 -33.01
N ALA A 267 34.19 -37.95 -33.42
CA ALA A 267 33.18 -38.89 -32.96
C ALA A 267 33.42 -39.32 -31.50
N VAL A 268 32.42 -39.07 -30.64
CA VAL A 268 32.30 -39.68 -29.31
C VAL A 268 31.29 -40.82 -29.42
N PRO A 269 31.60 -42.06 -28.96
CA PRO A 269 30.70 -43.20 -29.08
C PRO A 269 29.46 -43.04 -28.16
N PRO A 270 28.28 -43.52 -28.57
CA PRO A 270 27.06 -43.37 -27.77
C PRO A 270 27.07 -44.28 -26.54
N LEU A 271 26.85 -43.68 -25.36
CA LEU A 271 26.44 -44.41 -24.16
C LEU A 271 25.04 -44.99 -24.38
N ALA A 272 24.90 -46.29 -24.12
CA ALA A 272 23.63 -47.01 -24.32
C ALA A 272 22.53 -46.49 -23.37
N ALA A 273 21.36 -46.20 -23.92
CA ALA A 273 20.19 -45.85 -23.13
C ALA A 273 19.65 -47.08 -22.37
N PRO A 274 19.29 -46.96 -21.07
CA PRO A 274 18.63 -48.04 -20.34
C PRO A 274 17.17 -48.20 -20.82
N ALA A 275 16.71 -49.45 -20.94
CA ALA A 275 15.35 -49.77 -21.35
C ALA A 275 14.29 -49.32 -20.32
N PRO A 276 13.07 -48.94 -20.74
CA PRO A 276 12.02 -48.49 -19.84
C PRO A 276 11.52 -49.64 -18.94
N ARG A 277 11.45 -49.38 -17.63
CA ARG A 277 10.82 -50.29 -16.66
C ARG A 277 9.30 -50.07 -16.65
N PRO A 278 8.47 -51.13 -16.63
CA PRO A 278 7.02 -50.96 -16.61
C PRO A 278 6.52 -50.45 -15.26
N TRP A 279 5.68 -49.41 -15.32
CA TRP A 279 5.26 -48.51 -14.22
C TRP A 279 4.34 -49.13 -13.15
N TRP A 280 3.81 -50.33 -13.38
CA TRP A 280 2.80 -51.00 -12.54
C TRP A 280 3.30 -51.71 -11.27
N ARG A 281 4.57 -51.55 -10.86
CA ARG A 281 5.17 -52.30 -9.73
C ARG A 281 5.43 -51.51 -8.44
N GLU A 282 5.04 -50.23 -8.39
CA GLU A 282 5.31 -49.31 -7.26
C GLU A 282 4.01 -48.75 -6.63
N ILE A 283 2.87 -49.47 -6.73
CA ILE A 283 1.64 -49.08 -6.02
C ILE A 283 1.69 -49.68 -4.60
N PRO A 284 1.79 -48.88 -3.52
CA PRO A 284 1.73 -49.41 -2.17
C PRO A 284 0.32 -49.93 -1.84
N ALA A 285 0.26 -51.04 -1.10
CA ALA A 285 -0.99 -51.75 -0.78
C ALA A 285 -2.06 -50.90 -0.04
N SER A 286 -1.69 -49.73 0.49
CA SER A 286 -2.60 -48.76 1.10
C SER A 286 -3.62 -48.14 0.13
N VAL A 287 -3.33 -48.12 -1.19
CA VAL A 287 -4.24 -47.53 -2.20
C VAL A 287 -5.45 -48.44 -2.50
N LEU A 288 -5.34 -49.75 -2.28
CA LEU A 288 -6.45 -50.70 -2.49
C LEU A 288 -7.47 -50.70 -1.34
N ALA A 289 -7.08 -50.27 -0.14
CA ALA A 289 -7.96 -50.28 1.04
C ALA A 289 -9.00 -49.15 1.03
N THR A 290 -8.65 -47.97 0.52
CA THR A 290 -9.55 -46.80 0.47
C THR A 290 -10.67 -46.95 -0.55
N ALA A 291 -10.42 -47.64 -1.67
CA ALA A 291 -11.42 -47.92 -2.69
C ALA A 291 -12.57 -48.83 -2.18
N VAL A 292 -12.26 -49.81 -1.32
CA VAL A 292 -13.27 -50.71 -0.74
C VAL A 292 -14.10 -49.99 0.34
N GLY A 293 -13.48 -49.13 1.16
CA GLY A 293 -14.18 -48.38 2.20
C GLY A 293 -15.26 -47.43 1.65
N LEU A 294 -14.98 -46.73 0.56
CA LEU A 294 -15.93 -45.81 -0.09
C LEU A 294 -17.15 -46.54 -0.68
N ALA A 295 -16.97 -47.77 -1.20
CA ALA A 295 -18.06 -48.58 -1.73
C ALA A 295 -19.05 -49.03 -0.64
N VAL A 296 -18.56 -49.35 0.57
CA VAL A 296 -19.41 -49.76 1.70
C VAL A 296 -20.24 -48.60 2.25
N ILE A 297 -19.68 -47.39 2.31
CA ILE A 297 -20.40 -46.18 2.77
C ILE A 297 -21.50 -45.80 1.76
N ALA A 298 -21.24 -45.88 0.46
CA ALA A 298 -22.25 -45.64 -0.56
C ALA A 298 -23.43 -46.64 -0.50
N ALA A 299 -23.16 -47.91 -0.18
CA ALA A 299 -24.21 -48.92 -0.01
C ALA A 299 -25.10 -48.65 1.22
N LEU A 300 -24.52 -48.20 2.34
CA LEU A 300 -25.25 -47.93 3.58
C LEU A 300 -26.22 -46.73 3.49
N VAL A 301 -25.89 -45.72 2.69
CA VAL A 301 -26.75 -44.55 2.47
C VAL A 301 -27.97 -44.87 1.59
N LEU A 302 -27.88 -45.91 0.74
CA LEU A 302 -28.98 -46.33 -0.14
C LEU A 302 -30.00 -47.27 0.52
N THR A 303 -29.72 -47.77 1.73
CA THR A 303 -30.62 -48.71 2.46
C THR A 303 -31.40 -48.09 3.61
N ALA A 304 -31.20 -46.79 3.90
CA ALA A 304 -31.77 -46.12 5.08
C ALA A 304 -32.63 -44.90 4.70
N GLY A 305 -33.76 -45.13 4.03
CA GLY A 305 -34.73 -44.09 3.73
C GLY A 305 -36.16 -44.60 3.57
N SER A 306 -36.97 -44.59 4.64
CA SER A 306 -38.45 -44.63 4.57
C SER A 306 -39.14 -44.46 5.95
N SER A 307 -39.78 -43.31 6.18
CA SER A 307 -40.93 -43.04 7.09
C SER A 307 -41.09 -41.50 7.21
N HIS A 308 -42.09 -40.80 6.67
CA HIS A 308 -43.53 -40.80 7.04
C HIS A 308 -43.70 -40.82 8.59
N ASP A 309 -44.33 -39.84 9.25
CA ASP A 309 -45.71 -39.41 9.02
C ASP A 309 -46.10 -38.07 9.71
N ASP A 310 -47.40 -37.80 9.64
CA ASP A 310 -48.22 -36.61 9.94
C ASP A 310 -48.20 -35.91 11.32
N SER A 311 -48.63 -34.63 11.26
CA SER A 311 -49.50 -33.86 12.17
C SER A 311 -49.68 -34.23 13.67
N LEU A 312 -49.58 -33.22 14.55
CA LEU A 312 -50.61 -32.89 15.57
C LEU A 312 -50.36 -31.56 16.29
N ALA A 313 -51.45 -30.87 16.67
CA ALA A 313 -51.44 -29.63 17.43
C ALA A 313 -51.97 -29.82 18.86
N THR A 314 -51.41 -29.10 19.85
CA THR A 314 -51.98 -28.94 21.19
C THR A 314 -51.53 -27.64 21.88
N HIS A 315 -52.49 -26.93 22.49
CA HIS A 315 -52.37 -25.70 23.31
C HIS A 315 -52.87 -25.99 24.75
N PRO A 316 -52.80 -25.05 25.73
CA PRO A 316 -51.78 -24.01 26.02
C PRO A 316 -51.15 -24.26 27.43
N PRO A 317 -51.52 -23.68 28.63
CA PRO A 317 -52.24 -22.45 29.03
C PRO A 317 -51.50 -21.47 30.00
N ALA A 318 -51.81 -20.17 29.85
CA ALA A 318 -51.95 -19.11 30.88
C ALA A 318 -50.78 -18.58 31.75
N GLY A 319 -50.80 -17.24 31.95
CA GLY A 319 -49.98 -16.45 32.89
C GLY A 319 -49.67 -15.05 32.32
N ALA A 320 -50.58 -14.07 32.35
CA ALA A 320 -50.79 -13.09 33.44
C ALA A 320 -49.69 -11.99 33.51
N THR A 321 -49.94 -10.69 33.73
CA THR A 321 -51.16 -9.83 33.79
C THR A 321 -50.71 -8.36 33.68
N ALA A 322 -51.58 -7.43 33.23
CA ALA A 322 -51.27 -6.00 33.20
C ALA A 322 -51.93 -5.21 34.36
N THR A 323 -51.17 -4.31 34.98
CA THR A 323 -51.55 -3.27 35.97
C THR A 323 -50.45 -2.18 35.96
N GLY A 324 -50.65 -0.87 36.10
CA GLY A 324 -51.86 -0.05 36.13
C GLY A 324 -51.77 1.17 37.08
N ILE A 325 -51.78 2.41 36.54
CA ILE A 325 -52.25 3.70 37.16
C ILE A 325 -51.32 4.32 38.26
N PRO A 326 -51.29 5.65 38.57
CA PRO A 326 -51.67 6.93 37.87
C PRO A 326 -50.40 7.81 37.53
N GLY A 327 -50.41 9.12 37.18
CA GLY A 327 -51.45 10.10 36.78
C GLY A 327 -51.56 11.39 37.63
N LEU A 328 -51.30 12.60 37.07
CA LEU A 328 -51.75 13.92 37.59
C LEU A 328 -51.91 14.99 36.48
N SER A 329 -52.84 15.94 36.68
CA SER A 329 -53.34 16.98 35.75
C SER A 329 -52.45 18.25 35.66
N ASP A 330 -52.54 19.14 34.67
CA ASP A 330 -53.63 20.14 34.49
C ASP A 330 -53.77 20.76 33.07
N LEU A 331 -54.89 21.48 32.88
CA LEU A 331 -55.51 22.01 31.64
C LEU A 331 -55.38 23.57 31.52
N PRO A 332 -56.07 24.30 30.60
CA PRO A 332 -56.45 24.11 29.17
C PRO A 332 -56.08 25.35 28.27
N GLY A 333 -56.53 25.41 26.99
CA GLY A 333 -56.50 26.68 26.22
C GLY A 333 -56.94 26.68 24.74
N ASP A 334 -58.26 26.49 24.48
CA ASP A 334 -59.06 26.98 23.33
C ASP A 334 -58.83 26.61 21.84
N LEU A 335 -59.91 26.78 21.07
CA LEU A 335 -60.20 26.35 19.68
C LEU A 335 -60.39 27.57 18.71
N PRO A 336 -61.14 27.52 17.58
CA PRO A 336 -60.61 27.22 16.24
C PRO A 336 -61.06 28.23 15.14
N GLY A 337 -60.89 27.85 13.87
CA GLY A 337 -61.56 28.44 12.68
C GLY A 337 -60.61 29.18 11.72
N ASP A 338 -60.87 29.29 10.41
CA ASP A 338 -61.88 28.63 9.56
C ASP A 338 -61.42 28.68 8.08
N LEU A 339 -62.02 27.83 7.24
CA LEU A 339 -61.97 27.88 5.75
C LEU A 339 -62.95 28.96 5.22
N PRO A 340 -63.08 29.31 3.90
CA PRO A 340 -62.73 28.52 2.71
C PRO A 340 -62.18 29.31 1.48
N ALA A 341 -62.12 28.62 0.34
CA ALA A 341 -61.87 29.16 -1.00
C ALA A 341 -63.15 29.69 -1.67
N ASP A 342 -63.01 30.44 -2.78
CA ASP A 342 -64.06 30.57 -3.81
C ASP A 342 -63.48 30.87 -5.21
N GLU A 343 -64.27 30.62 -6.25
CA GLU A 343 -63.93 30.72 -7.68
C GLU A 343 -64.38 32.06 -8.32
N GLY A 344 -63.92 32.37 -9.55
CA GLY A 344 -64.45 33.51 -10.33
C GLY A 344 -63.62 33.85 -11.59
N ALA A 345 -64.28 34.17 -12.72
CA ALA A 345 -63.63 34.08 -14.04
C ALA A 345 -63.98 35.17 -15.09
N THR A 346 -63.04 35.38 -16.03
CA THR A 346 -63.21 35.97 -17.41
C THR A 346 -63.49 37.50 -17.58
N PRO A 347 -63.41 38.08 -18.80
CA PRO A 347 -62.21 38.23 -19.67
C PRO A 347 -62.09 39.60 -20.42
N GLY A 348 -61.03 39.78 -21.23
CA GLY A 348 -60.88 40.86 -22.26
C GLY A 348 -59.83 41.94 -21.92
N ASP A 349 -59.20 42.65 -22.87
CA ASP A 349 -59.18 42.55 -24.34
C ASP A 349 -57.89 43.23 -24.92
N ASP A 350 -57.70 43.17 -26.25
CA ASP A 350 -56.46 43.44 -27.02
C ASP A 350 -55.62 44.70 -26.73
N GLY A 351 -54.29 44.58 -26.97
CA GLY A 351 -53.31 45.67 -26.92
C GLY A 351 -52.00 45.38 -27.65
N ASN A 352 -52.04 45.28 -28.99
CA ASN A 352 -50.88 44.95 -29.83
C ASN A 352 -49.89 46.14 -29.98
N GLY A 353 -48.60 45.92 -29.72
CA GLY A 353 -47.51 46.90 -29.86
C GLY A 353 -46.20 46.22 -30.29
N PRO A 354 -45.39 46.83 -31.18
CA PRO A 354 -44.36 46.11 -31.92
C PRO A 354 -43.14 45.72 -31.07
N SER A 355 -42.56 44.58 -31.42
CA SER A 355 -41.32 44.07 -30.87
C SER A 355 -40.12 44.89 -31.34
N ASP A 356 -39.40 45.49 -30.38
CA ASP A 356 -38.01 45.92 -30.51
C ASP A 356 -37.25 45.53 -29.22
N ALA A 357 -37.36 44.25 -28.86
CA ALA A 357 -36.45 43.65 -27.87
C ALA A 357 -35.11 43.34 -28.57
N ALA A 358 -34.10 44.17 -28.31
CA ALA A 358 -32.73 43.84 -28.68
C ALA A 358 -32.35 42.45 -28.11
N PRO A 359 -31.51 41.65 -28.81
CA PRO A 359 -31.03 40.39 -28.27
C PRO A 359 -30.30 40.68 -26.96
N SER A 360 -30.87 40.21 -25.86
CA SER A 360 -30.18 40.21 -24.58
C SER A 360 -29.10 39.15 -24.65
N ASP A 361 -27.88 39.55 -24.97
CA ASP A 361 -26.65 38.76 -24.81
C ASP A 361 -26.33 38.56 -23.32
N SER A 362 -27.33 38.05 -22.58
CA SER A 362 -27.10 37.36 -21.33
C SER A 362 -26.49 36.02 -21.70
N PRO A 363 -25.22 35.73 -21.32
CA PRO A 363 -24.67 34.40 -21.56
C PRO A 363 -25.63 33.39 -20.94
N THR A 364 -26.07 32.41 -21.74
CA THR A 364 -26.75 31.24 -21.20
C THR A 364 -25.87 30.69 -20.09
N PRO A 365 -26.38 30.42 -18.88
CA PRO A 365 -25.54 29.89 -17.80
C PRO A 365 -24.80 28.67 -18.34
N GLU A 366 -23.47 28.77 -18.44
CA GLU A 366 -22.66 27.65 -18.93
C GLU A 366 -22.95 26.46 -18.03
N ASP A 367 -23.31 25.34 -18.64
CA ASP A 367 -23.60 24.12 -17.91
C ASP A 367 -22.35 23.77 -17.08
N PRO A 368 -22.42 23.84 -15.74
CA PRO A 368 -21.24 23.71 -14.89
C PRO A 368 -20.64 22.30 -14.92
N ILE A 369 -21.37 21.34 -15.49
CA ILE A 369 -20.92 19.97 -15.72
C ILE A 369 -20.15 19.88 -17.04
N ALA A 370 -20.57 20.61 -18.07
CA ALA A 370 -19.88 20.68 -19.35
C ALA A 370 -18.51 21.36 -19.27
N THR A 371 -18.30 22.23 -18.27
CA THR A 371 -17.03 22.93 -18.01
C THR A 371 -16.20 22.32 -16.87
N ALA A 372 -16.67 21.23 -16.25
CA ALA A 372 -16.05 20.63 -15.07
C ALA A 372 -14.61 20.13 -15.33
N GLN A 373 -13.73 20.34 -14.35
CA GLN A 373 -12.32 19.97 -14.39
C GLN A 373 -11.92 19.11 -13.19
N THR A 374 -10.82 18.35 -13.31
CA THR A 374 -10.23 17.63 -12.17
C THR A 374 -9.88 18.61 -11.06
N GLY A 375 -10.45 18.39 -9.88
CA GLY A 375 -10.33 19.27 -8.73
C GLY A 375 -11.62 19.98 -8.33
N ASP A 376 -12.57 20.15 -9.26
CA ASP A 376 -13.87 20.77 -8.98
C ASP A 376 -14.71 19.91 -8.02
N CYS A 377 -15.63 20.56 -7.31
CA CYS A 377 -16.48 19.89 -6.32
C CYS A 377 -17.96 20.20 -6.53
N PHE A 378 -18.79 19.19 -6.26
CA PHE A 378 -20.23 19.21 -6.47
C PHE A 378 -20.95 18.59 -5.27
N THR A 379 -22.13 19.11 -4.90
CA THR A 379 -23.12 18.30 -4.19
C THR A 379 -23.88 17.46 -5.22
N GLY A 380 -24.34 16.26 -4.82
CA GLY A 380 -24.94 15.31 -5.75
C GLY A 380 -26.07 14.48 -5.14
N THR A 381 -27.25 14.57 -5.71
CA THR A 381 -28.41 13.71 -5.40
C THR A 381 -28.72 12.78 -6.58
N GLY A 382 -29.64 11.83 -6.38
CA GLY A 382 -30.06 10.90 -7.43
C GLY A 382 -29.14 9.68 -7.60
N THR A 383 -29.21 9.04 -8.77
CA THR A 383 -28.47 7.82 -9.12
C THR A 383 -27.40 8.11 -10.17
N ALA A 384 -26.47 7.19 -10.42
CA ALA A 384 -25.43 7.35 -11.46
C ALA A 384 -25.95 7.64 -12.89
N ARG A 385 -27.25 7.40 -13.16
CA ARG A 385 -27.92 7.67 -14.45
C ARG A 385 -28.90 8.86 -14.41
N SER A 386 -29.04 9.49 -13.24
CA SER A 386 -30.01 10.56 -12.98
C SER A 386 -29.47 11.51 -11.91
N ALA A 387 -28.16 11.78 -11.96
CA ALA A 387 -27.46 12.55 -10.94
C ALA A 387 -27.70 14.03 -11.17
N GLU A 388 -28.18 14.71 -10.14
CA GLU A 388 -28.30 16.16 -10.12
C GLU A 388 -27.08 16.70 -9.37
N LEU A 389 -26.08 17.16 -10.13
CA LEU A 389 -24.85 17.75 -9.59
C LEU A 389 -24.98 19.28 -9.57
N ALA A 390 -24.70 19.89 -8.42
CA ALA A 390 -24.65 21.35 -8.26
C ALA A 390 -23.25 21.77 -7.75
N PRO A 391 -22.62 22.83 -8.31
CA PRO A 391 -21.31 23.29 -7.86
C PRO A 391 -21.25 23.60 -6.37
N ALA A 392 -20.17 23.18 -5.72
CA ALA A 392 -19.98 23.29 -4.28
C ALA A 392 -18.52 23.56 -3.91
N ALA A 393 -18.28 24.13 -2.74
CA ALA A 393 -16.94 24.21 -2.17
C ALA A 393 -16.47 22.83 -1.71
N CYS A 394 -15.24 22.42 -2.08
CA CYS A 394 -14.65 21.16 -1.65
C CYS A 394 -14.58 21.05 -0.12
N ARG A 395 -15.45 20.21 0.45
CA ARG A 395 -15.65 19.98 1.89
C ARG A 395 -16.14 18.55 2.11
N PRO A 396 -16.15 18.04 3.36
CA PRO A 396 -16.95 16.89 3.73
C PRO A 396 -18.34 16.86 3.08
N GLN A 397 -18.78 15.66 2.74
CA GLN A 397 -20.07 15.36 2.12
C GLN A 397 -20.25 15.92 0.68
N THR A 398 -19.17 16.31 0.00
CA THR A 398 -19.17 16.71 -1.43
C THR A 398 -18.46 15.69 -2.32
N PHE A 399 -18.72 15.72 -3.62
CA PHE A 399 -18.04 14.93 -4.63
C PHE A 399 -16.97 15.77 -5.32
N LYS A 400 -15.71 15.34 -5.23
CA LYS A 400 -14.60 15.94 -5.97
C LYS A 400 -14.37 15.21 -7.29
N VAL A 401 -14.27 15.94 -8.39
CA VAL A 401 -13.86 15.39 -9.69
C VAL A 401 -12.41 14.94 -9.61
N VAL A 402 -12.17 13.64 -9.73
CA VAL A 402 -10.82 13.07 -9.83
C VAL A 402 -10.37 12.93 -11.27
N GLN A 403 -11.29 12.61 -12.19
CA GLN A 403 -10.99 12.52 -13.62
C GLN A 403 -12.23 12.85 -14.46
N VAL A 404 -11.99 13.47 -15.62
CA VAL A 404 -13.00 13.77 -16.64
C VAL A 404 -12.68 12.97 -17.89
N LEU A 405 -13.59 12.08 -18.29
CA LEU A 405 -13.48 11.30 -19.52
C LEU A 405 -14.33 11.97 -20.60
N HIS A 406 -13.69 12.39 -21.69
CA HIS A 406 -14.34 13.09 -22.80
C HIS A 406 -14.57 12.14 -23.98
N ALA A 407 -15.53 12.49 -24.85
CA ALA A 407 -15.93 11.71 -26.02
C ALA A 407 -16.36 10.27 -25.67
N THR A 408 -16.99 10.08 -24.51
CA THR A 408 -17.46 8.78 -24.03
C THR A 408 -18.64 8.92 -23.08
N THR A 409 -19.52 7.91 -23.11
CA THR A 409 -20.56 7.67 -22.09
C THR A 409 -20.29 6.42 -21.27
N ASP A 410 -19.16 5.74 -21.51
CA ASP A 410 -18.77 4.52 -20.80
C ASP A 410 -18.13 4.84 -19.44
N THR A 411 -18.83 4.46 -18.37
CA THR A 411 -18.39 4.63 -16.99
C THR A 411 -17.26 3.69 -16.59
N HIS A 412 -16.99 2.61 -17.34
CA HIS A 412 -15.93 1.66 -17.01
C HIS A 412 -14.52 2.25 -17.05
N GLY A 413 -14.32 3.40 -17.71
CA GLY A 413 -13.07 4.14 -17.61
C GLY A 413 -12.73 4.56 -16.17
N CYS A 414 -13.74 4.81 -15.34
CA CYS A 414 -13.56 5.19 -13.92
C CYS A 414 -13.12 4.01 -13.04
N ASP A 415 -13.33 2.74 -13.44
CA ASP A 415 -12.97 1.55 -12.64
C ASP A 415 -11.45 1.45 -12.33
N SER A 416 -10.63 2.19 -13.08
CA SER A 416 -9.17 2.28 -12.91
C SER A 416 -8.67 3.58 -12.27
N VAL A 417 -9.57 4.53 -12.02
CA VAL A 417 -9.23 5.86 -11.50
C VAL A 417 -9.06 5.77 -9.97
N PRO A 418 -7.91 6.23 -9.41
CA PRO A 418 -7.70 6.21 -7.98
C PRO A 418 -8.79 7.00 -7.24
N GLN A 419 -9.27 6.43 -6.13
CA GLN A 419 -10.23 7.08 -5.22
C GLN A 419 -11.62 7.35 -5.84
N ASP A 420 -11.94 6.79 -7.01
CA ASP A 420 -13.31 6.78 -7.54
C ASP A 420 -14.26 6.08 -6.56
N SER A 421 -15.42 6.68 -6.38
CA SER A 421 -16.45 6.24 -5.45
C SER A 421 -17.85 6.33 -6.04
N TRP A 422 -18.02 7.20 -7.02
CA TRP A 422 -19.23 7.36 -7.80
C TRP A 422 -18.85 7.93 -9.16
N ASN A 423 -19.54 7.52 -10.21
CA ASN A 423 -19.31 8.05 -11.55
C ASN A 423 -20.66 8.35 -12.20
N VAL A 424 -20.66 9.35 -13.07
CA VAL A 424 -21.86 9.87 -13.72
C VAL A 424 -21.58 10.09 -15.19
N SER A 425 -22.47 9.57 -16.04
CA SER A 425 -22.44 9.81 -17.48
C SER A 425 -23.40 10.92 -17.88
N TYR A 426 -22.94 11.78 -18.79
CA TYR A 426 -23.64 12.93 -19.34
C TYR A 426 -23.68 12.81 -20.88
N PRO A 427 -24.67 12.11 -21.45
CA PRO A 427 -24.73 11.81 -22.89
C PRO A 427 -24.97 13.02 -23.80
N ALA A 428 -25.48 14.14 -23.28
CA ALA A 428 -25.66 15.35 -24.09
C ALA A 428 -24.33 16.11 -24.34
N GLN A 429 -23.28 15.75 -23.61
CA GLN A 429 -21.95 16.36 -23.62
C GLN A 429 -20.85 15.34 -24.01
N ASP A 430 -21.23 14.08 -24.30
CA ASP A 430 -20.33 12.91 -24.45
C ASP A 430 -19.24 12.85 -23.36
N LEU A 431 -19.68 13.00 -22.10
CA LEU A 431 -18.81 13.16 -20.94
C LEU A 431 -19.10 12.10 -19.86
N VAL A 432 -18.07 11.66 -19.14
CA VAL A 432 -18.19 10.95 -17.86
C VAL A 432 -17.32 11.64 -16.81
N LEU A 433 -17.91 11.91 -15.64
CA LEU A 433 -17.20 12.37 -14.45
C LEU A 433 -16.93 11.19 -13.52
N CYS A 434 -15.66 10.97 -13.18
CA CYS A 434 -15.24 10.08 -12.10
C CYS A 434 -15.09 10.91 -10.81
N LEU A 435 -15.80 10.53 -9.74
CA LEU A 435 -16.02 11.34 -8.55
C LEU A 435 -15.58 10.63 -7.27
N SER A 436 -14.86 11.38 -6.44
CA SER A 436 -14.41 10.98 -5.11
C SER A 436 -15.22 11.68 -4.03
N TYR A 437 -16.07 10.94 -3.34
CA TYR A 437 -16.88 11.41 -2.22
C TYR A 437 -16.00 11.73 -1.02
N GLN A 438 -15.97 13.00 -0.63
CA GLN A 438 -15.19 13.48 0.50
C GLN A 438 -15.88 13.08 1.80
N TYR A 439 -15.50 11.93 2.36
CA TYR A 439 -16.05 11.47 3.64
C TYR A 439 -15.71 12.43 4.79
N GLU A 440 -16.55 12.46 5.82
CA GLU A 440 -16.49 13.51 6.85
C GLU A 440 -15.40 13.29 7.90
N ASN A 441 -15.21 12.03 8.32
CA ASN A 441 -14.29 11.67 9.41
C ASN A 441 -13.27 10.62 8.93
N GLY A 442 -12.01 11.01 8.91
CA GLY A 442 -10.88 10.14 8.58
C GLY A 442 -10.71 9.83 7.08
N THR A 443 -9.49 9.45 6.72
CA THR A 443 -9.07 9.16 5.34
C THR A 443 -9.35 7.72 4.88
N ALA A 444 -9.57 6.78 5.80
CA ALA A 444 -9.70 5.35 5.50
C ALA A 444 -10.91 4.95 4.63
N TYR A 445 -11.89 5.83 4.42
CA TYR A 445 -13.07 5.56 3.57
C TYR A 445 -12.70 5.10 2.14
N HIS A 446 -11.59 5.62 1.61
CA HIS A 446 -11.09 5.26 0.28
C HIS A 446 -10.07 4.11 0.27
N ALA A 447 -9.61 3.65 1.43
CA ALA A 447 -8.56 2.64 1.54
C ALA A 447 -8.93 1.34 0.82
N VAL A 448 -8.02 0.82 -0.01
CA VAL A 448 -8.21 -0.40 -0.79
C VAL A 448 -7.38 -1.56 -0.23
N ALA A 449 -7.59 -2.76 -0.77
CA ALA A 449 -6.94 -3.96 -0.28
C ALA A 449 -5.40 -3.88 -0.41
N GLY A 450 -4.71 -3.97 0.73
CA GLY A 450 -3.26 -3.80 0.86
C GLY A 450 -2.83 -2.48 1.53
N ASP A 451 -3.74 -1.51 1.66
CA ASP A 451 -3.48 -0.29 2.41
C ASP A 451 -3.59 -0.54 3.92
N CYS A 452 -3.01 0.37 4.70
CA CYS A 452 -2.96 0.24 6.15
C CYS A 452 -3.71 1.37 6.82
N VAL A 453 -4.60 1.00 7.74
CA VAL A 453 -5.55 1.89 8.40
C VAL A 453 -5.51 1.70 9.91
N TYR A 454 -5.84 2.76 10.64
CA TYR A 454 -6.00 2.72 12.09
C TYR A 454 -7.07 3.72 12.52
N GLY A 455 -7.85 3.32 13.52
CA GLY A 455 -8.75 4.20 14.23
C GLY A 455 -8.60 3.97 15.73
N THR A 456 -9.39 4.70 16.51
CA THR A 456 -9.58 4.39 17.92
C THR A 456 -10.99 3.87 18.12
N THR A 457 -11.23 2.97 19.07
CA THR A 457 -12.61 2.55 19.41
C THR A 457 -13.41 3.64 20.13
N ALA A 458 -12.86 4.86 20.27
CA ALA A 458 -13.47 6.00 20.94
C ALA A 458 -13.91 7.11 19.97
N THR A 459 -13.52 7.05 18.70
CA THR A 459 -13.86 8.01 17.65
C THR A 459 -14.24 7.29 16.35
N SER A 460 -14.94 7.98 15.44
CA SER A 460 -15.18 7.50 14.07
C SER A 460 -13.99 7.76 13.13
N ASP A 461 -12.88 8.26 13.66
CA ASP A 461 -11.76 8.76 12.87
C ASP A 461 -10.83 7.59 12.55
N TRP A 462 -10.99 7.03 11.36
CA TRP A 462 -10.11 6.02 10.80
C TRP A 462 -9.29 6.62 9.67
N ASP A 463 -7.97 6.54 9.78
CA ASP A 463 -7.04 7.13 8.83
C ASP A 463 -6.17 6.08 8.14
N GLU A 464 -5.82 6.37 6.88
CA GLU A 464 -4.72 5.70 6.19
C GLU A 464 -3.38 6.13 6.79
N LEU A 465 -2.47 5.18 6.99
CA LEU A 465 -1.12 5.42 7.49
C LEU A 465 -0.11 4.44 6.91
N ALA A 466 1.17 4.70 7.14
CA ALA A 466 2.20 3.71 6.94
C ALA A 466 1.95 2.47 7.84
N CYS A 467 1.97 1.28 7.24
CA CYS A 467 1.80 0.02 7.97
C CYS A 467 2.79 -0.09 9.15
N GLN A 468 2.30 -0.49 10.33
CA GLN A 468 3.09 -0.65 11.55
C GLN A 468 2.37 -1.57 12.53
N ASP A 469 3.09 -2.10 13.53
CA ASP A 469 2.52 -2.96 14.56
C ASP A 469 1.34 -2.29 15.27
N GLY A 470 0.24 -3.03 15.45
CA GLY A 470 -1.01 -2.52 16.01
C GLY A 470 -1.95 -1.82 15.01
N ALA A 471 -1.47 -1.44 13.82
CA ALA A 471 -2.34 -1.00 12.73
C ALA A 471 -3.05 -2.20 12.05
N PHE A 472 -4.00 -1.92 11.18
CA PHE A 472 -4.68 -2.94 10.37
C PHE A 472 -4.29 -2.83 8.89
N THR A 473 -4.11 -3.95 8.22
CA THR A 473 -4.13 -4.01 6.75
C THR A 473 -5.57 -4.26 6.28
N VAL A 474 -6.01 -3.49 5.30
CA VAL A 474 -7.27 -3.73 4.59
C VAL A 474 -7.12 -5.01 3.76
N GLN A 475 -7.85 -6.07 4.13
CA GLN A 475 -7.92 -7.30 3.34
C GLN A 475 -8.88 -7.16 2.15
N LYS A 476 -9.99 -6.45 2.36
CA LYS A 476 -11.06 -6.30 1.36
C LYS A 476 -11.89 -5.05 1.64
N ARG A 477 -12.07 -4.21 0.64
CA ARG A 477 -13.10 -3.15 0.60
C ARG A 477 -14.38 -3.73 -0.01
N ILE A 478 -15.53 -3.43 0.58
CA ILE A 478 -16.86 -3.83 0.07
C ILE A 478 -17.73 -2.58 0.02
N THR A 479 -18.15 -2.18 -1.18
CA THR A 479 -19.05 -1.04 -1.39
C THR A 479 -20.52 -1.45 -1.32
N GLY A 480 -21.41 -0.47 -1.17
CA GLY A 480 -22.86 -0.66 -1.07
C GLY A 480 -23.32 -1.30 0.24
N THR A 481 -22.54 -1.21 1.33
CA THR A 481 -22.83 -1.92 2.58
C THR A 481 -22.07 -1.42 3.81
N THR A 482 -22.73 -1.44 4.96
CA THR A 482 -22.14 -1.32 6.30
C THR A 482 -22.14 -2.65 7.08
N ASP A 483 -22.51 -3.77 6.46
CA ASP A 483 -22.56 -5.08 7.13
C ASP A 483 -21.19 -5.74 7.26
N GLY A 484 -20.54 -5.54 8.40
CA GLY A 484 -19.31 -6.24 8.79
C GLY A 484 -19.40 -7.77 8.81
N SER A 485 -20.61 -8.35 8.81
CA SER A 485 -20.77 -9.80 8.68
C SER A 485 -20.29 -10.34 7.32
N ARG A 486 -20.21 -9.49 6.29
CA ARG A 486 -19.66 -9.81 4.95
C ARG A 486 -18.16 -10.06 4.94
N CYS A 487 -17.47 -9.79 6.05
CA CYS A 487 -16.06 -10.14 6.27
C CYS A 487 -15.87 -11.55 6.87
N LYS A 488 -16.94 -12.22 7.31
CA LYS A 488 -16.86 -13.60 7.86
C LYS A 488 -16.30 -14.57 6.83
N GLY A 489 -15.40 -15.44 7.28
CA GLY A 489 -14.73 -16.45 6.44
C GLY A 489 -13.46 -15.96 5.76
N LEU A 490 -13.15 -14.66 5.80
CA LEU A 490 -11.80 -14.19 5.47
C LEU A 490 -10.80 -14.68 6.52
N ARG A 491 -9.69 -15.24 6.06
CA ARG A 491 -8.62 -15.73 6.92
C ARG A 491 -7.93 -14.55 7.60
N ASN A 492 -7.73 -14.63 8.92
CA ASN A 492 -7.09 -13.60 9.73
C ASN A 492 -7.85 -12.25 9.73
N ASN A 493 -9.17 -12.25 9.53
CA ASN A 493 -9.97 -11.02 9.68
C ASN A 493 -10.25 -10.75 11.17
N ASP A 494 -9.53 -9.81 11.76
CA ASP A 494 -9.60 -9.48 13.18
C ASP A 494 -10.62 -8.36 13.50
N TRP A 495 -10.91 -7.49 12.53
CA TRP A 495 -11.89 -6.40 12.68
C TRP A 495 -12.70 -6.20 11.39
N ALA A 496 -13.80 -5.46 11.48
CA ALA A 496 -14.56 -4.98 10.33
C ALA A 496 -15.02 -3.55 10.62
N GLU A 497 -14.56 -2.60 9.82
CA GLU A 497 -14.90 -1.19 9.97
C GLU A 497 -15.93 -0.76 8.91
N HIS A 498 -16.80 0.20 9.24
CA HIS A 498 -17.93 0.56 8.39
C HIS A 498 -18.14 2.07 8.33
N PHE A 499 -18.27 2.57 7.11
CA PHE A 499 -18.47 3.97 6.78
C PHE A 499 -19.84 4.10 6.12
N GLY A 500 -20.79 4.68 6.83
CA GLY A 500 -22.17 4.85 6.34
C GLY A 500 -22.40 6.26 5.82
N VAL A 501 -23.06 6.40 4.66
CA VAL A 501 -23.42 7.71 4.11
C VAL A 501 -24.92 7.92 4.18
N SER A 502 -25.35 8.93 4.95
CA SER A 502 -26.77 9.20 5.19
C SER A 502 -27.52 9.45 3.87
N GLY A 503 -28.56 8.64 3.62
CA GLY A 503 -29.37 8.71 2.40
C GLY A 503 -28.70 8.16 1.13
N ARG A 504 -27.48 7.62 1.20
CA ARG A 504 -26.69 7.14 0.05
C ARG A 504 -26.00 5.80 0.36
N SER A 505 -26.80 4.75 0.56
CA SER A 505 -26.27 3.41 0.85
C SER A 505 -25.49 2.78 -0.32
N ASP A 506 -25.54 3.37 -1.51
CA ASP A 506 -24.65 3.05 -2.64
C ASP A 506 -23.19 3.44 -2.37
N LEU A 507 -22.97 4.43 -1.50
CA LEU A 507 -21.65 4.91 -1.07
C LEU A 507 -21.18 4.27 0.25
N ASP A 508 -22.00 3.45 0.90
CA ASP A 508 -21.60 2.74 2.13
C ASP A 508 -20.40 1.84 1.87
N VAL A 509 -19.39 1.88 2.75
CA VAL A 509 -18.18 1.07 2.65
C VAL A 509 -18.00 0.22 3.91
N THR A 510 -17.72 -1.07 3.72
CA THR A 510 -17.21 -1.96 4.77
C THR A 510 -15.78 -2.38 4.44
N LEU A 511 -14.86 -2.18 5.38
CA LEU A 511 -13.49 -2.67 5.30
C LEU A 511 -13.34 -3.92 6.18
N CYS A 512 -12.86 -5.00 5.56
CA CYS A 512 -12.45 -6.21 6.25
C CYS A 512 -10.97 -6.10 6.60
N LEU A 513 -10.64 -6.18 7.89
CA LEU A 513 -9.35 -5.74 8.44
C LEU A 513 -8.61 -6.87 9.16
N SER A 514 -7.29 -6.93 8.96
CA SER A 514 -6.38 -7.85 9.65
C SER A 514 -5.33 -7.07 10.41
N MET A 515 -5.10 -7.41 11.67
CA MET A 515 -4.13 -6.72 12.50
C MET A 515 -2.71 -7.08 12.10
N ILE A 516 -1.87 -6.06 12.01
CA ILE A 516 -0.42 -6.17 11.90
C ILE A 516 0.11 -6.42 13.31
N TYR A 517 0.37 -7.69 13.60
CA TYR A 517 1.05 -8.09 14.82
C TYR A 517 2.57 -7.95 14.63
N PRO A 518 3.35 -7.75 15.72
CA PRO A 518 4.81 -7.59 15.64
C PRO A 518 5.55 -8.83 15.12
N ASP A 519 4.92 -10.01 15.19
CA ASP A 519 5.42 -11.26 14.65
C ASP A 519 4.28 -12.22 14.27
N ASP A 520 4.62 -13.38 13.71
CA ASP A 520 3.63 -14.37 13.27
C ASP A 520 2.89 -15.04 14.44
N ALA A 521 3.28 -14.82 15.71
CA ALA A 521 2.55 -15.34 16.87
C ALA A 521 1.13 -14.79 16.90
N GLY A 522 0.95 -13.54 16.44
CA GLY A 522 -0.32 -12.88 16.28
C GLY A 522 -1.33 -13.62 15.38
N HIS A 523 -0.87 -14.46 14.46
CA HIS A 523 -1.72 -15.29 13.60
C HIS A 523 -1.49 -16.80 13.75
N ALA A 524 -0.72 -17.20 14.76
CA ALA A 524 -0.35 -18.59 14.97
C ALA A 524 -1.51 -19.46 15.47
N VAL A 525 -1.57 -20.69 14.97
CA VAL A 525 -2.55 -21.73 15.33
C VAL A 525 -1.91 -22.91 16.08
N LEU A 526 -2.73 -23.74 16.72
CA LEU A 526 -2.28 -24.94 17.43
C LEU A 526 -1.48 -25.89 16.52
N ASN A 527 -0.40 -26.48 17.04
CA ASN A 527 0.55 -27.33 16.33
C ASN A 527 1.34 -26.64 15.19
N GLN A 528 1.26 -25.32 15.05
CA GLN A 528 2.07 -24.60 14.07
C GLN A 528 3.56 -24.66 14.46
N CYS A 529 4.39 -25.05 13.51
CA CYS A 529 5.84 -25.01 13.63
C CYS A 529 6.33 -23.57 13.43
N MET A 530 7.17 -23.09 14.35
CA MET A 530 7.69 -21.72 14.30
C MET A 530 9.17 -21.67 14.62
N HIS A 531 9.85 -20.65 14.10
CA HIS A 531 11.20 -20.30 14.45
C HIS A 531 11.18 -19.14 15.44
N PHE A 532 11.55 -19.44 16.68
CA PHE A 532 11.84 -18.47 17.73
C PHE A 532 13.21 -17.85 17.51
N SER A 533 13.27 -16.53 17.53
CA SER A 533 14.46 -15.68 17.54
C SER A 533 14.35 -14.60 18.61
N GLY A 534 15.41 -13.83 18.83
CA GLY A 534 15.43 -12.77 19.85
C GLY A 534 15.81 -13.25 21.25
N THR A 535 15.44 -12.48 22.26
CA THR A 535 15.83 -12.70 23.66
C THR A 535 14.63 -13.13 24.52
N ALA A 536 14.87 -13.50 25.78
CA ALA A 536 13.78 -13.85 26.69
C ALA A 536 12.84 -12.68 27.03
N THR A 537 13.27 -11.43 26.82
CA THR A 537 12.49 -10.21 27.07
C THR A 537 11.93 -9.58 25.78
N GLN A 538 12.47 -9.94 24.62
CA GLN A 538 11.97 -9.57 23.29
C GLN A 538 12.02 -10.81 22.38
N PRO A 539 11.10 -11.77 22.58
CA PRO A 539 10.96 -12.92 21.69
C PRO A 539 10.35 -12.47 20.35
N SER A 540 10.84 -13.02 19.24
CA SER A 540 10.15 -12.96 17.95
C SER A 540 9.88 -14.37 17.41
N LEU A 541 8.67 -14.60 16.93
CA LEU A 541 8.20 -15.89 16.44
C LEU A 541 7.77 -15.77 14.98
N HIS A 542 8.49 -16.47 14.10
CA HIS A 542 8.20 -16.49 12.67
C HIS A 542 7.68 -17.87 12.23
N ALA A 543 6.72 -17.91 11.33
CA ALA A 543 6.18 -19.15 10.78
C ALA A 543 7.27 -19.89 9.97
N ALA A 544 7.50 -21.16 10.28
CA ALA A 544 8.60 -21.92 9.69
C ALA A 544 8.16 -23.34 9.30
N ALA A 545 8.75 -23.88 8.23
CA ALA A 545 8.64 -25.30 7.93
C ALA A 545 9.17 -26.11 9.13
N CYS A 546 8.49 -27.20 9.51
CA CYS A 546 8.80 -27.98 10.71
C CYS A 546 10.23 -28.55 10.80
N ALA A 547 10.96 -28.61 9.68
CA ALA A 547 12.38 -29.00 9.62
C ALA A 547 13.37 -27.86 9.96
N LYS A 548 12.90 -26.60 9.99
CA LYS A 548 13.65 -25.38 10.36
C LYS A 548 13.09 -24.69 11.60
N ALA A 549 12.01 -25.22 12.17
CA ALA A 549 11.38 -24.71 13.39
C ALA A 549 12.10 -25.25 14.63
N ASN A 550 12.38 -24.37 15.59
CA ASN A 550 12.95 -24.72 16.90
C ASN A 550 11.88 -24.72 18.02
N VAL A 551 10.65 -24.33 17.72
CA VAL A 551 9.49 -24.41 18.62
C VAL A 551 8.23 -24.90 17.88
N ILE A 552 7.27 -25.39 18.64
CA ILE A 552 5.91 -25.71 18.19
C ILE A 552 4.88 -25.06 19.12
N VAL A 553 3.81 -24.52 18.54
CA VAL A 553 2.70 -23.90 19.29
C VAL A 553 1.86 -24.97 19.96
N THR A 554 1.72 -24.87 21.29
CA THR A 554 0.98 -25.82 22.13
C THR A 554 -0.33 -25.27 22.67
N GLY A 555 -0.55 -23.95 22.58
CA GLY A 555 -1.80 -23.32 23.00
C GLY A 555 -1.84 -21.83 22.65
N ARG A 556 -3.04 -21.27 22.59
CA ARG A 556 -3.27 -19.83 22.42
C ARG A 556 -4.52 -19.39 23.20
N THR A 557 -4.45 -18.24 23.84
CA THR A 557 -5.58 -17.56 24.49
C THR A 557 -5.59 -16.08 24.10
N PRO A 558 -6.76 -15.43 23.92
CA PRO A 558 -6.84 -13.98 23.67
C PRO A 558 -6.56 -13.14 24.93
N LYS A 559 -6.41 -13.77 26.09
CA LYS A 559 -6.07 -13.07 27.33
C LYS A 559 -4.59 -12.65 27.31
N TYR A 560 -4.35 -11.36 27.54
CA TYR A 560 -3.00 -10.81 27.72
C TYR A 560 -2.37 -11.34 29.02
N ASN A 561 -1.08 -11.70 28.96
CA ASN A 561 -0.26 -12.12 30.09
C ASN A 561 -0.81 -13.32 30.90
N ASP A 562 -1.52 -14.24 30.24
CA ASP A 562 -2.17 -15.41 30.83
C ASP A 562 -1.23 -16.63 30.85
N GLY A 563 -0.08 -16.48 31.52
CA GLY A 563 0.95 -17.53 31.55
C GLY A 563 0.51 -18.83 32.23
N THR A 564 -0.51 -18.78 33.11
CA THR A 564 -1.04 -19.97 33.80
C THR A 564 -1.82 -20.89 32.84
N PHE A 565 -2.42 -20.35 31.78
CA PHE A 565 -3.02 -21.14 30.70
C PHE A 565 -2.00 -22.04 29.98
N CYS A 566 -0.72 -21.65 29.93
CA CYS A 566 0.35 -22.45 29.32
C CYS A 566 0.94 -23.54 30.24
N GLY A 567 0.61 -23.52 31.53
CA GLY A 567 1.09 -24.51 32.50
C GLY A 567 2.62 -24.56 32.59
N ASN A 568 3.21 -25.65 32.08
CA ASN A 568 4.67 -25.86 32.06
C ASN A 568 5.35 -25.46 30.75
N ASP A 569 4.58 -25.03 29.74
CA ASP A 569 5.13 -24.58 28.45
C ASP A 569 5.62 -23.13 28.54
N ALA A 570 6.61 -22.78 27.71
CA ALA A 570 7.06 -21.41 27.57
C ALA A 570 6.00 -20.59 26.85
N TRP A 571 6.00 -19.27 27.05
CA TRP A 571 4.98 -18.41 26.46
C TRP A 571 5.49 -17.01 26.15
N THR A 572 4.76 -16.33 25.26
CA THR A 572 4.91 -14.91 24.95
C THR A 572 3.55 -14.25 24.89
N THR A 573 3.49 -12.94 25.05
CA THR A 573 2.25 -12.16 25.02
C THR A 573 2.47 -10.81 24.38
N TRP A 574 1.44 -10.30 23.69
CA TRP A 574 1.41 -8.94 23.18
C TRP A 574 -0.03 -8.43 23.21
N LYS A 575 -0.18 -7.09 23.28
CA LYS A 575 -1.47 -6.40 23.37
C LYS A 575 -1.35 -5.03 22.67
N PRO A 576 -2.24 -4.68 21.73
CA PRO A 576 -2.35 -3.34 21.18
C PRO A 576 -3.13 -2.41 22.13
N ASP A 577 -2.83 -1.11 22.13
CA ASP A 577 -3.37 -0.18 23.13
C ASP A 577 -4.88 0.07 23.02
N HIS A 578 -5.41 0.24 21.79
CA HIS A 578 -6.83 0.54 21.57
C HIS A 578 -7.69 -0.69 21.24
N TYR A 579 -7.08 -1.87 21.07
CA TYR A 579 -7.80 -3.11 20.72
C TYR A 579 -7.43 -4.27 21.67
N PRO A 580 -7.52 -4.11 23.01
CA PRO A 580 -7.06 -5.11 23.98
C PRO A 580 -7.74 -6.48 23.86
N GLN A 581 -8.90 -6.57 23.20
CA GLN A 581 -9.59 -7.81 22.84
C GLN A 581 -8.88 -8.65 21.76
N LEU A 582 -7.95 -8.03 21.01
CA LEU A 582 -7.10 -8.67 20.00
C LEU A 582 -5.69 -8.99 20.54
N ALA A 583 -5.50 -8.89 21.86
CA ALA A 583 -4.30 -9.39 22.52
C ALA A 583 -4.16 -10.93 22.40
N TYR A 584 -2.98 -11.44 22.73
CA TYR A 584 -2.77 -12.88 22.88
C TYR A 584 -1.78 -13.23 23.98
N THR A 585 -1.93 -14.43 24.53
CA THR A 585 -0.83 -15.21 25.09
C THR A 585 -0.69 -16.48 24.27
N LEU A 586 0.51 -16.74 23.76
CA LEU A 586 0.84 -17.89 22.92
C LEU A 586 1.78 -18.82 23.70
N CYS A 587 1.37 -20.08 23.87
CA CYS A 587 2.15 -21.14 24.49
C CYS A 587 2.94 -21.89 23.42
N TYR A 588 4.21 -22.18 23.69
CA TYR A 588 5.08 -22.93 22.80
C TYR A 588 6.06 -23.81 23.58
N ARG A 589 6.47 -24.91 22.94
CA ARG A 589 7.49 -25.81 23.46
C ARG A 589 8.66 -25.89 22.47
N ARG A 590 9.88 -25.97 22.98
CA ARG A 590 11.05 -26.26 22.12
C ARG A 590 10.91 -27.63 21.47
N ARG A 591 11.40 -27.74 20.24
CA ARG A 591 11.26 -28.90 19.36
C ARG A 591 12.59 -29.63 19.15
#